data_AF-A0A4Q4CID5-F1
#
_entry.id   AF-A0A4Q4CID5-F1
#
_cell.length_a   1.000
_cell.length_b   1.000
_cell.length_c   1.000
_cell.angle_alpha   90.00
_cell.angle_beta   90.00
_cell.angle_gamma   90.00
#
_symmetry.space_group_name_H-M   'P 1'
#
loop_
_entity.id
_entity.type
_entity.pdbx_description
1 polymer ?
#
loop_
_entity_poly.entity_id
_entity_poly.type
_entity_poly.pdbx_seq_one_letter_code
_entity_poly.pdbx_strand_id
1 'polypeptide(L)'
;MSASPLVTLSGHARLAGILGWPVAHSRSPRLHGLWLRRHGVDGAYLPLPVAPDRFAAAVRALVDLGFRGANVTIPHKEAEVDQ
;
A
#
# COMPACT_ATOMS: atom_id res chain seq x y z
N MET A 1 -2.51 -11.29 28.38
CA MET A 1 -2.52 -10.62 27.06
C MET A 1 -1.39 -11.24 26.24
N SER A 2 -1.70 -12.19 25.34
CA SER A 2 -0.68 -12.81 24.49
C SER A 2 -0.24 -11.79 23.45
N ALA A 3 1.04 -11.42 23.46
CA ALA A 3 1.60 -10.60 22.38
C ALA A 3 1.39 -11.35 21.07
N SER A 4 0.72 -10.71 20.10
CA SER A 4 0.64 -11.28 18.76
C SER A 4 2.08 -11.46 18.25
N PRO A 5 2.44 -12.63 17.69
CA PRO A 5 3.78 -12.84 17.18
C PRO A 5 4.11 -11.73 16.18
N LEU A 6 5.29 -11.12 16.32
CA LEU A 6 5.81 -10.20 15.32
C LEU A 6 5.89 -10.97 13.99
N VAL A 7 5.06 -10.58 13.03
CA VAL A 7 5.11 -11.14 11.68
C VAL A 7 6.30 -10.48 10.99
N THR A 8 7.42 -11.20 10.91
CA THR A 8 8.57 -10.80 10.10
C THR A 8 8.28 -11.14 8.64
N LEU A 9 8.39 -10.15 7.75
CA LEU A 9 8.28 -10.35 6.30
C LEU A 9 9.54 -11.05 5.79
N SER A 10 9.40 -11.99 4.86
CA SER A 10 10.56 -12.62 4.22
C SER A 10 11.12 -11.76 3.08
N GLY A 11 12.26 -12.17 2.51
CA GLY A 11 12.81 -11.55 1.29
C GLY A 11 11.94 -11.74 0.03
N HIS A 12 10.89 -12.57 0.11
CA HIS A 12 9.93 -12.80 -0.97
C HIS A 12 8.56 -12.14 -0.72
N ALA A 13 8.47 -11.28 0.28
CA ALA A 13 7.21 -10.65 0.67
C ALA A 13 6.61 -9.82 -0.47
N ARG A 14 5.28 -9.92 -0.62
CA ARG A 14 4.52 -9.17 -1.63
C ARG A 14 4.02 -7.86 -1.03
N LEU A 15 4.46 -6.73 -1.59
CA LEU A 15 4.04 -5.40 -1.14
C LEU A 15 2.95 -4.83 -2.04
N ALA A 16 1.92 -4.27 -1.44
CA ALA A 16 0.91 -3.44 -2.09
C ALA A 16 0.61 -2.21 -1.23
N GLY A 17 -0.17 -1.25 -1.72
CA GLY A 17 -0.50 -0.10 -0.90
C GLY A 17 -1.68 0.74 -1.38
N ILE A 18 -1.90 1.87 -0.71
CA ILE A 18 -2.86 2.89 -1.10
C ILE A 18 -2.16 4.26 -1.19
N LEU A 19 -2.19 4.85 -2.37
CA LEU A 19 -1.68 6.18 -2.67
C LEU A 19 -2.76 7.23 -2.38
N GLY A 20 -2.40 8.31 -1.67
CA GLY A 20 -3.31 9.43 -1.39
C GLY A 20 -2.61 10.56 -0.62
N TRP A 21 -3.31 11.67 -0.42
CA TRP A 21 -2.79 12.80 0.36
C TRP A 21 -3.91 13.66 1.00
N PRO A 22 -4.07 13.65 2.33
CA PRO A 22 -3.48 12.72 3.29
C PRO A 22 -4.10 11.32 3.19
N VAL A 23 -3.35 10.26 3.51
CA VAL A 23 -3.83 8.86 3.39
C VAL A 23 -3.81 8.06 4.70
N ALA A 24 -3.27 8.62 5.79
CA ALA A 24 -3.10 7.94 7.06
C ALA A 24 -4.42 7.45 7.71
N HIS A 25 -5.56 8.09 7.38
CA HIS A 25 -6.87 7.70 7.89
C HIS A 25 -7.50 6.52 7.14
N SER A 26 -6.87 6.01 6.09
CA SER A 26 -7.39 4.89 5.31
C SER A 26 -7.54 3.64 6.18
N ARG A 27 -8.71 3.00 6.09
CA ARG A 27 -8.97 1.71 6.76
C ARG A 27 -8.48 0.51 5.95
N SER A 28 -8.11 0.72 4.68
CA SER A 28 -7.67 -0.35 3.78
C SER A 28 -6.44 -1.12 4.27
N PRO A 29 -5.40 -0.50 4.90
CA PRO A 29 -4.27 -1.29 5.44
C PRO A 29 -4.68 -2.29 6.51
N ARG A 30 -5.64 -1.93 7.37
CA ARG A 30 -6.18 -2.85 8.39
C ARG A 30 -6.96 -4.00 7.75
N LEU A 31 -7.79 -3.70 6.76
CA LEU A 31 -8.60 -4.69 6.04
C LEU A 31 -7.72 -5.67 5.26
N HIS A 32 -6.81 -5.18 4.43
CA HIS A 32 -5.91 -6.04 3.66
C HIS A 32 -4.94 -6.80 4.58
N GLY A 33 -4.41 -6.16 5.62
CA GLY A 33 -3.57 -6.83 6.61
C GLY A 33 -4.29 -7.98 7.34
N LEU A 34 -5.60 -7.86 7.60
CA LEU A 34 -6.41 -8.97 8.13
C LEU A 34 -6.44 -10.16 7.15
N TRP A 35 -6.71 -9.91 5.87
CA TRP A 35 -6.78 -10.97 4.86
C TRP A 35 -5.42 -11.63 4.60
N LEU A 36 -4.35 -10.84 4.50
CA LEU A 36 -2.99 -11.36 4.34
C LEU A 36 -2.64 -12.34 5.47
N ARG A 37 -2.89 -11.94 6.73
CA ARG A 37 -2.68 -12.84 7.88
C ARG A 37 -3.59 -14.05 7.84
N ARG A 38 -4.89 -13.87 7.56
CA ARG A 38 -5.86 -14.97 7.52
C ARG A 38 -5.50 -16.04 6.50
N HIS A 39 -4.90 -15.64 5.39
CA HIS A 39 -4.53 -16.54 4.30
C HIS A 39 -3.05 -16.95 4.30
N GLY A 40 -2.28 -16.58 5.34
CA GLY A 40 -0.85 -16.92 5.42
C GLY A 40 -0.02 -16.34 4.27
N VAL A 41 -0.44 -15.21 3.70
CA VAL A 41 0.29 -14.54 2.62
C VAL A 41 1.42 -13.72 3.22
N ASP A 42 2.65 -14.03 2.84
CA ASP A 42 3.82 -13.21 3.14
C ASP A 42 3.76 -11.90 2.35
N GLY A 43 3.29 -10.85 3.01
CA GLY A 43 3.08 -9.56 2.38
C GLY A 43 2.54 -8.49 3.32
N ALA A 44 2.55 -7.26 2.81
CA ALA A 44 2.05 -6.10 3.52
C ALA A 44 1.26 -5.18 2.58
N TYR A 45 0.28 -4.48 3.16
CA TYR A 45 -0.48 -3.44 2.48
C TYR A 45 -0.27 -2.11 3.22
N LEU A 46 0.33 -1.13 2.55
CA LEU A 46 0.85 0.08 3.19
C LEU A 46 0.06 1.35 2.82
N PRO A 47 -0.15 2.29 3.76
CA PRO A 47 -0.51 3.66 3.40
C PRO A 47 0.71 4.38 2.80
N LEU A 48 0.55 4.96 1.61
CA LEU A 48 1.61 5.63 0.86
C LEU A 48 1.24 7.12 0.68
N PRO A 49 1.65 8.02 1.59
CA PRO A 49 1.35 9.44 1.48
C PRO A 49 2.18 10.06 0.35
N VAL A 50 1.50 10.51 -0.70
CA VAL A 50 2.15 11.07 -1.90
C VAL A 50 1.49 12.39 -2.24
N ALA A 51 2.21 13.50 -2.13
CA ALA A 51 1.69 14.82 -2.52
C ALA A 51 1.29 14.86 -4.01
N PRO A 52 0.30 15.69 -4.42
CA PRO A 52 -0.19 15.75 -5.81
C PRO A 52 0.90 15.91 -6.87
N ASP A 53 1.90 16.76 -6.61
CA ASP A 53 3.02 17.03 -7.53
C ASP A 53 4.00 15.86 -7.67
N ARG A 54 3.86 14.80 -6.86
CA ARG A 54 4.74 13.63 -6.83
C ARG A 54 4.08 12.36 -7.36
N PHE A 55 2.80 12.38 -7.72
CA PHE A 55 2.04 11.18 -8.04
C PHE A 55 2.68 10.32 -9.13
N ALA A 56 2.97 10.91 -10.30
CA ALA A 56 3.57 10.18 -11.42
C ALA A 56 4.96 9.60 -11.09
N ALA A 57 5.77 10.34 -10.32
CA ALA A 57 7.08 9.86 -9.88
C ALA A 57 6.95 8.69 -8.89
N ALA A 58 5.99 8.77 -7.97
CA ALA A 58 5.72 7.71 -7.00
C ALA A 58 5.24 6.42 -7.68
N VAL A 59 4.34 6.51 -8.66
CA VAL A 59 3.85 5.33 -9.41
C VAL A 59 5.01 4.60 -10.08
N ARG A 60 5.93 5.33 -10.74
CA ARG A 60 7.14 4.73 -11.33
C ARG A 60 8.03 4.07 -10.28
N ALA A 61 8.27 4.75 -9.16
CA ALA A 61 9.07 4.20 -8.06
C ALA A 61 8.46 2.91 -7.47
N LEU A 62 7.12 2.78 -7.42
CA LEU A 62 6.49 1.55 -6.95
C LEU A 62 6.83 0.35 -7.84
N VAL A 63 6.89 0.53 -9.15
CA VAL A 63 7.30 -0.50 -10.10
C VAL A 63 8.76 -0.91 -9.84
N ASP A 64 9.64 0.08 -9.75
CA ASP A 64 11.08 -0.15 -9.52
C ASP A 64 11.36 -0.82 -8.17
N LEU A 65 10.55 -0.52 -7.15
CA LEU A 65 10.62 -1.13 -5.81
C LEU A 65 9.93 -2.49 -5.72
N GLY A 66 9.34 -2.99 -6.81
CA GLY A 66 8.73 -4.33 -6.87
C GLY A 66 7.36 -4.45 -6.20
N PHE A 67 6.63 -3.34 -6.01
CA PHE A 67 5.25 -3.41 -5.54
C PHE A 67 4.37 -4.17 -6.53
N ARG A 68 3.45 -4.98 -6.00
CA ARG A 68 2.50 -5.78 -6.77
C ARG A 68 1.30 -4.97 -7.26
N GLY A 69 1.14 -3.74 -6.77
CA GLY A 69 0.09 -2.81 -7.14
C GLY A 69 -0.24 -1.83 -6.02
N ALA A 70 -1.05 -0.84 -6.33
CA ALA A 70 -1.60 0.08 -5.34
C ALA A 70 -3.02 0.49 -5.70
N ASN A 71 -3.84 0.75 -4.68
CA ASN A 71 -5.08 1.50 -4.86
C ASN A 71 -4.74 2.99 -4.88
N VAL A 72 -5.57 3.77 -5.56
CA VAL A 72 -5.45 5.23 -5.61
C VAL A 72 -6.69 5.86 -4.97
N THR A 73 -6.47 6.85 -4.13
CA THR A 73 -7.54 7.65 -3.50
C THR A 73 -7.29 9.14 -3.64
N ILE A 74 -8.24 9.94 -3.17
CA ILE A 74 -8.17 11.40 -3.23
C ILE A 74 -6.80 11.93 -2.76
N PRO A 75 -6.27 12.95 -3.42
CA PRO A 75 -6.82 13.66 -4.60
C PRO A 75 -6.46 13.01 -5.95
N HIS A 76 -5.78 11.86 -5.97
CA HIS A 76 -5.13 11.32 -7.17
C HIS A 76 -6.07 10.59 -8.15
N LYS A 77 -7.31 10.31 -7.76
CA LYS A 77 -8.28 9.61 -8.62
C LYS A 77 -8.61 10.36 -9.91
N GLU A 78 -8.54 11.69 -9.88
CA GLU A 78 -8.79 12.51 -11.07
C GLU A 78 -7.56 12.53 -11.99
N ALA A 79 -6.34 12.43 -11.43
CA ALA A 79 -5.11 12.37 -12.19
C ALA A 79 -4.86 11.01 -12.88
N GLU A 80 -5.61 9.96 -12.51
CA GLU A 80 -5.58 8.65 -13.21
C GLU A 80 -6.27 8.68 -14.58
N VAL A 81 -7.11 9.68 -14.88
CA VAL A 81 -7.92 9.73 -16.11
C VAL A 81 -7.16 10.35 -17.30
N ASP A 82 -6.08 11.08 -17.05
CA ASP A 82 -5.38 11.90 -18.06
C ASP A 82 -4.02 11.31 -18.55
N GLN A 83 -3.81 9.99 -18.48
CA GLN A 83 -2.63 9.33 -19.08
C GLN A 83 -3.00 8.32 -20.17
#